data_AF-A0A147B6H1-F1
#
_entry.id   AF-A0A147B6H1-F1
#
_cell.length_a   1.000
_cell.length_b   1.000
_cell.length_c   1.000
_cell.angle_alpha   90.00
_cell.angle_beta   90.00
_cell.angle_gamma   90.00
#
_symmetry.space_group_name_H-M   'P 1'
#
loop_
_entity.id
_entity.type
_entity.pdbx_description
1 polymer ?
#
loop_
_entity_poly.entity_id
_entity_poly.type
_entity_poly.pdbx_seq_one_letter_code
_entity_poly.pdbx_strand_id
1 'polypeptide(L)'
;ARFQKTVEALEEEGAAEKRQLSAMHQQRVLTIINMRKKSAMDCYTKALEQTPPKTKKIEKCLEKLLRALEKDRTHTLHHYRHLLSSNGKQAVQEKGSLLEHLNNLQQVANQSIAMLDKVPSVSDKIRDRMLTLWHSLRGLASDSSALSDEAILDRYQEEID
;
A
#
# COMPACT_ATOMS: atom_id res chain seq x y z
N ALA A 1 -34.17 34.62 1.22
CA ALA A 1 -33.80 34.20 -0.15
C ALA A 1 -32.33 34.51 -0.50
N ARG A 2 -31.85 35.76 -0.40
CA ARG A 2 -30.44 36.10 -0.74
C ARG A 2 -29.41 35.42 0.16
N PHE A 3 -29.62 35.45 1.48
CA PHE A 3 -28.72 34.81 2.45
C PHE A 3 -28.60 33.29 2.21
N GLN A 4 -29.73 32.60 2.03
CA GLN A 4 -29.76 31.17 1.72
C GLN A 4 -28.94 30.82 0.47
N LYS A 5 -29.10 31.58 -0.62
CA LYS A 5 -28.30 31.40 -1.84
C LYS A 5 -26.81 31.67 -1.61
N THR A 6 -26.47 32.65 -0.78
CA THR A 6 -25.07 32.93 -0.42
C THR A 6 -24.47 31.81 0.42
N VAL A 7 -25.22 31.26 1.38
CA VAL A 7 -24.78 30.10 2.18
C VAL A 7 -24.57 28.88 1.28
N GLU A 8 -25.53 28.54 0.43
CA GLU A 8 -25.42 27.42 -0.51
C GLU A 8 -24.21 27.56 -1.44
N ALA A 9 -23.96 28.76 -1.98
CA ALA A 9 -22.80 29.02 -2.83
C ALA A 9 -21.47 28.84 -2.08
N LEU A 10 -21.39 29.29 -0.82
CA LEU A 10 -20.19 29.13 0.02
C LEU A 10 -19.96 27.67 0.42
N GLU A 11 -21.02 26.91 0.69
CA GLU A 11 -20.93 25.47 0.97
C GLU A 11 -20.44 24.70 -0.25
N GLU A 12 -20.92 25.05 -1.45
CA GLU A 12 -20.47 24.44 -2.70
C GLU A 12 -18.99 24.77 -3.01
N GLU A 13 -18.59 26.04 -2.85
CA GLU A 13 -17.21 26.49 -3.01
C GLU A 13 -16.28 25.74 -2.04
N GLY A 14 -16.62 25.71 -0.74
CA GLY A 14 -15.84 25.00 0.26
C GLY A 14 -15.76 23.49 0.01
N ALA A 15 -16.84 22.87 -0.48
CA ALA A 15 -16.82 21.46 -0.87
C ALA A 15 -15.92 21.21 -2.08
N ALA A 16 -15.93 22.10 -3.08
CA ALA A 16 -15.07 22.01 -4.25
C ALA A 16 -13.58 22.14 -3.89
N GLU A 17 -13.23 23.13 -3.06
CA GLU A 17 -11.86 23.31 -2.57
C GLU A 17 -11.35 22.08 -1.80
N LYS A 18 -12.19 21.53 -0.91
CA LYS A 18 -11.86 20.32 -0.15
C LYS A 18 -11.58 19.12 -1.08
N ARG A 19 -12.40 18.93 -2.12
CA ARG A 19 -12.19 17.87 -3.11
C ARG A 19 -10.87 18.07 -3.87
N GLN A 20 -10.58 19.29 -4.32
CA GLN A 20 -9.35 19.61 -5.03
C GLN A 20 -8.10 19.36 -4.16
N LEU A 21 -8.13 19.82 -2.90
CA LEU A 21 -7.03 19.61 -1.96
C LEU A 21 -6.80 18.13 -1.68
N SER A 22 -7.88 17.36 -1.48
CA SER A 22 -7.81 15.91 -1.27
C SER A 22 -7.20 15.22 -2.49
N ALA A 23 -7.67 15.52 -3.71
CA ALA A 23 -7.14 14.94 -4.94
C ALA A 23 -5.64 15.22 -5.12
N MET A 24 -5.21 16.46 -4.87
CA MET A 24 -3.80 16.83 -4.94
C MET A 24 -2.95 16.09 -3.89
N HIS A 25 -3.46 15.97 -2.66
CA HIS A 25 -2.80 15.21 -1.61
C HIS A 25 -2.63 13.75 -2.02
N GLN A 26 -3.68 13.11 -2.50
CA GLN A 26 -3.66 11.73 -2.99
C GLN A 26 -2.59 11.53 -4.07
N GLN A 27 -2.56 12.41 -5.08
CA GLN A 27 -1.56 12.34 -6.15
C GLN A 27 -0.12 12.47 -5.62
N ARG A 28 0.11 13.38 -4.68
CA ARG A 28 1.44 13.57 -4.05
C ARG A 28 1.86 12.34 -3.25
N VAL A 29 0.96 11.78 -2.44
CA VAL A 29 1.24 10.59 -1.63
C VAL A 29 1.57 9.40 -2.53
N LEU A 30 0.76 9.15 -3.57
CA LEU A 30 1.01 8.08 -4.55
C LEU A 30 2.36 8.27 -5.26
N THR A 31 2.70 9.50 -5.64
CA THR A 31 4.00 9.80 -6.27
C THR A 31 5.16 9.46 -5.33
N ILE A 32 5.09 9.88 -4.07
CA ILE A 32 6.14 9.60 -3.08
C ILE A 32 6.26 8.10 -2.80
N ILE A 33 5.14 7.40 -2.67
CA ILE A 33 5.11 5.94 -2.45
C ILE A 33 5.73 5.22 -3.64
N ASN A 34 5.34 5.56 -4.87
CA ASN A 34 5.90 4.97 -6.09
C ASN A 34 7.40 5.24 -6.23
N MET A 35 7.87 6.45 -5.96
CA MET A 35 9.30 6.77 -5.93
C MET A 35 10.06 5.92 -4.92
N ARG A 36 9.49 5.71 -3.71
CA ARG A 36 10.12 4.87 -2.68
C ARG A 36 10.16 3.40 -3.07
N LYS A 37 9.08 2.85 -3.62
CA LYS A 37 9.03 1.47 -4.13
C LYS A 37 10.06 1.26 -5.24
N LYS A 38 10.10 2.17 -6.23
CA LYS A 38 11.06 2.11 -7.33
C LYS A 38 12.50 2.17 -6.84
N SER A 39 12.83 3.14 -5.99
CA SER A 39 14.17 3.27 -5.39
C SER A 39 14.59 2.04 -4.57
N ALA A 40 13.66 1.43 -3.82
CA ALA A 40 13.94 0.23 -3.04
C ALA A 40 14.12 -1.01 -3.92
N MET A 41 13.32 -1.16 -4.98
CA MET A 41 13.49 -2.21 -5.99
C MET A 41 14.84 -2.07 -6.69
N ASP A 42 15.20 -0.88 -7.15
CA ASP A 42 16.49 -0.61 -7.80
C ASP A 42 17.68 -0.89 -6.87
N CYS A 43 17.56 -0.59 -5.57
CA CYS A 43 18.55 -0.96 -4.55
C CYS A 43 18.71 -2.47 -4.48
N TYR A 44 17.59 -3.20 -4.44
CA TYR A 44 17.54 -4.63 -4.22
C TYR A 44 18.07 -5.41 -5.42
N THR A 45 17.63 -5.10 -6.64
CA THR A 45 18.13 -5.74 -7.86
C THR A 45 19.63 -5.54 -8.04
N LYS A 46 20.11 -4.30 -7.87
CA LYS A 46 21.55 -3.99 -7.89
C LYS A 46 22.33 -4.67 -6.76
N ALA A 47 21.69 -5.01 -5.63
CA ALA A 47 22.36 -5.72 -4.54
C ALA A 47 22.46 -7.22 -4.81
N LEU A 48 21.46 -7.82 -5.46
CA LEU A 48 21.47 -9.21 -5.90
C LEU A 48 22.51 -9.49 -6.99
N GLU A 49 22.71 -8.53 -7.90
CA GLU A 49 23.68 -8.64 -9.00
C GLU A 49 25.15 -8.43 -8.58
N GLN A 50 25.41 -8.07 -7.31
CA GLN A 50 26.76 -7.80 -6.85
C GLN A 50 27.56 -9.08 -6.62
N THR A 51 28.79 -9.10 -7.16
CA THR A 51 29.77 -10.17 -6.96
C THR A 51 31.00 -9.60 -6.24
N PRO A 52 31.34 -10.07 -5.02
CA PRO A 52 30.63 -11.06 -4.23
C PRO A 52 29.33 -10.51 -3.60
N PRO A 53 28.32 -11.36 -3.34
CA PRO A 53 27.05 -10.94 -2.78
C PRO A 53 27.19 -10.43 -1.34
N LYS A 54 26.61 -9.26 -1.07
CA LYS A 54 26.65 -8.61 0.25
C LYS A 54 25.34 -8.84 1.02
N THR A 55 25.30 -9.92 1.81
CA THR A 55 24.12 -10.33 2.62
C THR A 55 23.40 -9.15 3.29
N LYS A 56 24.10 -8.35 4.11
CA LYS A 56 23.51 -7.20 4.82
C LYS A 56 22.91 -6.13 3.91
N LYS A 57 23.48 -5.94 2.71
CA LYS A 57 22.97 -4.96 1.75
C LYS A 57 21.70 -5.46 1.06
N ILE A 58 21.70 -6.73 0.65
CA ILE A 58 20.53 -7.39 0.06
C ILE A 58 19.36 -7.37 1.05
N GLU A 59 19.61 -7.77 2.30
CA GLU A 59 18.65 -7.73 3.39
C GLU A 59 18.09 -6.31 3.57
N LYS A 60 18.94 -5.29 3.77
CA LYS A 60 18.51 -3.91 3.96
C LYS A 60 17.68 -3.35 2.78
N CYS A 61 18.05 -3.66 1.54
CA CYS A 61 17.28 -3.22 0.38
C CYS A 61 15.90 -3.93 0.32
N LEU A 62 15.85 -5.23 0.60
CA LEU A 62 14.60 -6.00 0.62
C LEU A 62 13.66 -5.54 1.74
N GLU A 63 14.17 -5.33 2.96
CA GLU A 63 13.39 -4.75 4.06
C GLU A 63 12.78 -3.40 3.67
N LYS A 64 13.57 -2.54 3.03
CA LYS A 64 13.10 -1.22 2.55
C LYS A 64 11.98 -1.38 1.52
N LEU A 65 12.08 -2.35 0.63
CA LEU A 65 11.07 -2.64 -0.38
C LEU A 65 9.77 -3.14 0.25
N LEU A 66 9.85 -4.14 1.14
CA LEU A 66 8.68 -4.69 1.84
C LEU A 66 7.95 -3.62 2.66
N ARG A 67 8.68 -2.75 3.36
CA ARG A 67 8.09 -1.61 4.09
C ARG A 67 7.43 -0.59 3.16
N ALA A 68 7.99 -0.35 1.98
CA ALA A 68 7.40 0.56 1.00
C ALA A 68 6.10 -0.02 0.39
N LEU A 69 6.07 -1.34 0.14
CA LEU A 69 4.87 -2.04 -0.31
C LEU A 69 3.78 -2.04 0.75
N GLU A 70 4.12 -2.31 2.02
CA GLU A 70 3.11 -2.25 3.10
C GLU A 70 2.56 -0.85 3.29
N LYS A 71 3.41 0.18 3.18
CA LYS A 71 2.95 1.57 3.27
C LYS A 71 1.92 1.92 2.19
N ASP A 72 2.12 1.39 0.97
CA ASP A 72 1.16 1.55 -0.13
C ASP A 72 -0.16 0.84 0.18
N ARG A 73 -0.08 -0.41 0.65
CA ARG A 73 -1.25 -1.18 1.08
C ARG A 73 -2.05 -0.44 2.15
N THR A 74 -1.40 -0.03 3.24
CA THR A 74 -2.05 0.68 4.35
C THR A 74 -2.73 1.96 3.85
N HIS A 75 -2.05 2.72 2.98
CA HIS A 75 -2.62 3.94 2.41
C HIS A 75 -3.86 3.64 1.55
N THR A 76 -3.81 2.60 0.72
CA THR A 76 -4.92 2.16 -0.12
C THR A 76 -6.13 1.74 0.74
N LEU A 77 -5.90 0.98 1.82
CA LEU A 77 -6.96 0.57 2.75
C LEU A 77 -7.59 1.76 3.49
N HIS A 78 -6.77 2.71 3.97
CA HIS A 78 -7.28 3.92 4.59
C HIS A 78 -8.06 4.81 3.61
N HIS A 79 -7.58 4.89 2.36
CA HIS A 79 -8.28 5.62 1.31
C HIS A 79 -9.68 5.04 1.08
N TYR A 80 -9.79 3.73 0.91
CA TYR A 80 -11.09 3.07 0.73
C TYR A 80 -12.02 3.29 1.92
N ARG A 81 -11.52 3.12 3.15
CA ARG A 81 -12.31 3.36 4.37
C ARG A 81 -12.83 4.80 4.44
N HIS A 82 -11.99 5.77 4.09
CA HIS A 82 -12.43 7.17 4.01
C HIS A 82 -13.46 7.38 2.91
N LEU A 83 -13.26 6.76 1.75
CA LEU A 83 -14.14 6.88 0.59
C LEU A 83 -15.54 6.34 0.90
N LEU A 84 -15.66 5.23 1.64
CA LEU A 84 -16.95 4.71 2.11
C LEU A 84 -17.73 5.76 2.91
N SER A 85 -17.07 6.42 3.86
CA SER A 85 -17.71 7.43 4.73
C SER A 85 -18.02 8.76 4.03
N SER A 86 -17.30 9.09 2.96
CA SER A 86 -17.38 10.40 2.29
C SER A 86 -18.15 10.36 0.97
N ASN A 87 -18.10 9.24 0.26
CA ASN A 87 -18.78 9.03 -1.02
C ASN A 87 -18.94 7.52 -1.32
N GLY A 88 -19.91 6.87 -0.67
CA GLY A 88 -20.15 5.43 -0.82
C GLY A 88 -20.37 4.96 -2.27
N LYS A 89 -21.00 5.80 -3.12
CA LYS A 89 -21.17 5.46 -4.56
C LYS A 89 -19.83 5.32 -5.28
N GLN A 90 -18.91 6.23 -5.01
CA GLN A 90 -17.55 6.18 -5.57
C GLN A 90 -16.76 5.01 -4.97
N ALA A 91 -16.93 4.70 -3.68
CA ALA A 91 -16.30 3.55 -3.05
C ALA A 91 -16.67 2.24 -3.75
N VAL A 92 -17.95 2.02 -4.05
CA VAL A 92 -18.42 0.82 -4.78
C VAL A 92 -17.82 0.75 -6.19
N GLN A 93 -17.71 1.89 -6.88
CA GLN A 93 -17.12 1.95 -8.22
C GLN A 93 -15.61 1.66 -8.21
N GLU A 94 -14.88 2.13 -7.21
CA GLU A 94 -13.42 1.99 -7.12
C GLU A 94 -12.96 0.69 -6.45
N LYS A 95 -13.83 -0.04 -5.74
CA LYS A 95 -13.48 -1.25 -4.99
C LYS A 95 -12.67 -2.25 -5.83
N GLY A 96 -13.11 -2.54 -7.06
CA GLY A 96 -12.47 -3.53 -7.93
C GLY A 96 -11.02 -3.16 -8.30
N SER A 97 -10.75 -1.90 -8.65
CA SER A 97 -9.40 -1.45 -9.00
C SER A 97 -8.49 -1.35 -7.78
N LEU A 98 -9.04 -0.98 -6.62
CA LEU A 98 -8.31 -0.98 -5.34
C LEU A 98 -7.90 -2.40 -4.94
N LEU A 99 -8.79 -3.38 -5.10
CA LEU A 99 -8.49 -4.79 -4.86
C LEU A 99 -7.38 -5.30 -5.79
N GLU A 100 -7.47 -4.99 -7.09
CA GLU A 100 -6.43 -5.36 -8.06
C GLU A 100 -5.06 -4.79 -7.64
N HIS A 101 -5.01 -3.53 -7.23
CA HIS A 101 -3.79 -2.89 -6.74
C HIS A 101 -3.25 -3.59 -5.48
N LEU A 102 -4.09 -3.90 -4.50
CA LEU A 102 -3.71 -4.62 -3.28
C LEU A 102 -3.12 -6.01 -3.58
N ASN A 103 -3.76 -6.76 -4.48
CA ASN A 103 -3.28 -8.06 -4.94
C ASN A 103 -1.93 -7.96 -5.65
N ASN A 104 -1.75 -6.95 -6.50
CA ASN A 104 -0.46 -6.69 -7.15
C ASN A 104 0.64 -6.39 -6.13
N LEU A 105 0.38 -5.58 -5.10
CA LEU A 105 1.35 -5.32 -4.03
C LEU A 105 1.79 -6.60 -3.31
N GLN A 106 0.85 -7.52 -3.03
CA GLN A 106 1.16 -8.82 -2.45
C GLN A 106 2.01 -9.68 -3.40
N GLN A 107 1.64 -9.73 -4.68
CA GLN A 107 2.38 -10.47 -5.69
C GLN A 107 3.82 -9.96 -5.82
N VAL A 108 4.02 -8.65 -5.87
CA VAL A 108 5.35 -8.02 -5.93
C VAL A 108 6.17 -8.36 -4.69
N ALA A 109 5.58 -8.36 -3.49
CA ALA A 109 6.29 -8.74 -2.26
C ALA A 109 6.74 -10.21 -2.32
N ASN A 110 5.84 -11.12 -2.69
CA ASN A 110 6.13 -12.55 -2.83
C ASN A 110 7.23 -12.82 -3.87
N GLN A 111 7.12 -12.19 -5.04
CA GLN A 111 8.15 -12.28 -6.08
C GLN A 111 9.49 -11.72 -5.61
N SER A 112 9.48 -10.60 -4.89
CA SER A 112 10.70 -9.98 -4.36
C SER A 112 11.42 -10.88 -3.36
N ILE A 113 10.68 -11.60 -2.51
CA ILE A 113 11.26 -12.59 -1.60
C ILE A 113 11.80 -13.80 -2.38
N ALA A 114 11.05 -14.31 -3.36
CA ALA A 114 11.47 -15.42 -4.22
C ALA A 114 12.75 -15.08 -5.02
N MET A 115 13.01 -13.82 -5.35
CA MET A 115 14.25 -13.42 -6.03
C MET A 115 15.53 -13.73 -5.23
N LEU A 116 15.44 -14.00 -3.92
CA LEU A 116 16.55 -14.51 -3.12
C LEU A 116 17.06 -15.88 -3.61
N ASP A 117 16.24 -16.67 -4.31
CA ASP A 117 16.63 -17.95 -4.90
C ASP A 117 17.79 -17.82 -5.91
N LYS A 118 18.00 -16.62 -6.46
CA LYS A 118 19.14 -16.31 -7.33
C LYS A 118 20.48 -16.33 -6.60
N VAL A 119 20.48 -16.20 -5.27
CA VAL A 119 21.68 -16.19 -4.43
C VAL A 119 21.46 -17.10 -3.21
N PRO A 120 21.55 -18.44 -3.37
CA PRO A 120 21.21 -19.41 -2.32
C PRO A 120 21.94 -19.17 -0.99
N SER A 121 23.24 -18.85 -1.05
CA SER A 121 24.08 -18.56 0.13
C SER A 121 23.61 -17.36 0.98
N VAL A 122 22.83 -16.45 0.39
CA VAL A 122 22.18 -15.33 1.07
C VAL A 122 20.76 -15.72 1.48
N SER A 123 20.02 -16.40 0.60
CA SER A 123 18.66 -16.90 0.86
C SER A 123 18.58 -17.66 2.18
N ASP A 124 19.44 -18.65 2.37
CA ASP A 124 19.44 -19.52 3.57
C ASP A 124 19.64 -18.73 4.87
N LYS A 125 20.27 -17.56 4.77
CA LYS A 125 20.55 -16.71 5.93
C LYS A 125 19.42 -15.75 6.27
N ILE A 126 18.62 -15.32 5.30
CA ILE A 126 17.74 -14.14 5.49
C ILE A 126 16.27 -14.41 5.15
N ARG A 127 15.93 -15.45 4.36
CA ARG A 127 14.58 -15.69 3.85
C ARG A 127 13.52 -15.71 4.95
N ASP A 128 13.73 -16.51 5.99
CA ASP A 128 12.75 -16.65 7.08
C ASP A 128 12.54 -15.33 7.83
N ARG A 129 13.61 -14.54 8.00
CA ARG A 129 13.49 -13.19 8.59
C ARG A 129 12.69 -12.24 7.70
N MET A 130 12.88 -12.31 6.37
CA MET A 130 12.13 -11.47 5.43
C MET A 130 10.65 -11.86 5.35
N LEU A 131 10.36 -13.16 5.37
CA LEU A 131 8.99 -13.66 5.50
C LEU A 131 8.37 -13.21 6.82
N THR A 132 9.06 -13.41 7.95
CA THR A 132 8.58 -12.99 9.27
C THR A 132 8.31 -11.48 9.32
N LEU A 133 9.23 -10.68 8.77
CA LEU A 133 9.04 -9.23 8.65
C LEU A 133 7.80 -8.90 7.83
N TRP A 134 7.59 -9.56 6.68
CA TRP A 134 6.44 -9.30 5.82
C TRP A 134 5.11 -9.60 6.51
N HIS A 135 5.01 -10.75 7.18
CA HIS A 135 3.83 -11.11 7.96
C HIS A 135 3.60 -10.15 9.13
N SER A 136 4.67 -9.81 9.87
CA SER A 136 4.62 -8.86 10.98
C SER A 136 4.15 -7.46 10.55
N LEU A 137 4.62 -6.97 9.40
CA LEU A 137 4.21 -5.68 8.84
C LEU A 137 2.70 -5.62 8.56
N ARG A 138 2.08 -6.76 8.23
CA ARG A 138 0.64 -6.89 7.96
C ARG A 138 -0.19 -7.21 9.20
N GLY A 139 0.43 -7.28 10.39
CA GLY A 139 -0.25 -7.69 11.61
C GLY A 139 -0.64 -9.18 11.62
N LEU A 140 -0.04 -9.98 10.74
CA LEU A 140 -0.24 -11.43 10.69
C LEU A 140 0.65 -12.06 11.75
N ALA A 141 0.15 -12.13 12.99
CA ALA A 141 0.75 -12.97 14.02
C ALA A 141 0.60 -14.45 13.62
N SER A 142 1.51 -15.30 14.11
CA SER A 142 1.60 -16.75 13.82
C SER A 142 0.27 -17.52 13.91
N ASP A 143 -0.70 -17.03 14.69
CA ASP A 143 -1.98 -17.69 14.97
C ASP A 143 -3.23 -16.94 14.45
N SER A 144 -3.05 -15.85 13.72
CA SER A 144 -4.15 -15.06 13.14
C SER A 144 -4.34 -15.45 11.67
N SER A 145 -5.51 -16.00 11.32
CA SER A 145 -5.91 -16.14 9.93
C SER A 145 -5.89 -14.77 9.28
N ALA A 146 -4.89 -14.52 8.45
CA ALA A 146 -4.77 -13.30 7.68
C ALA A 146 -6.06 -13.06 6.90
N LEU A 147 -6.82 -12.04 7.29
CA LEU A 147 -7.92 -11.58 6.44
C LEU A 147 -7.30 -11.15 5.12
N SER A 148 -7.81 -11.70 4.02
CA SER A 148 -7.43 -11.24 2.69
C SER A 148 -7.72 -9.75 2.59
N ASP A 149 -7.00 -9.06 1.70
CA ASP A 149 -7.26 -7.64 1.48
C ASP A 149 -8.73 -7.43 1.05
N GLU A 150 -9.33 -8.37 0.29
CA GLU A 150 -10.77 -8.42 -0.02
C GLU A 150 -11.65 -8.47 1.24
N ALA A 151 -11.38 -9.39 2.17
CA ALA A 151 -12.16 -9.52 3.41
C ALA A 151 -12.06 -8.27 4.30
N ILE A 152 -10.94 -7.53 4.23
CA ILE A 152 -10.79 -6.24 4.91
C ILE A 152 -11.68 -5.19 4.25
N LEU A 153 -11.73 -5.13 2.93
CA LEU A 153 -12.62 -4.20 2.20
C LEU A 153 -14.09 -4.51 2.50
N ASP A 154 -14.49 -5.78 2.46
CA ASP A 154 -15.86 -6.23 2.78
C ASP A 154 -16.26 -5.83 4.19
N ARG A 155 -15.39 -6.08 5.18
CA ARG A 155 -15.64 -5.66 6.56
C ARG A 155 -15.82 -4.14 6.68
N TYR A 156 -15.03 -3.33 5.98
CA TYR A 156 -15.22 -1.88 6.02
C TYR A 156 -16.56 -1.44 5.41
N GLN A 157 -17.05 -2.14 4.39
CA GLN A 157 -18.37 -1.91 3.81
C GLN A 157 -19.46 -2.23 4.84
N GLU A 158 -19.38 -3.39 5.51
CA GLU A 158 -20.32 -3.82 6.56
C GLU A 158 -20.34 -2.90 7.78
N GLU A 159 -19.23 -2.23 8.14
CA GLU A 159 -19.17 -1.30 9.26
C GLU A 159 -19.91 0.04 9.00
N ILE A 160 -20.22 0.36 7.74
CA ILE A 160 -20.85 1.63 7.31
C ILE A 160 -22.35 1.45 6.99
N ASP A 161 -22.76 0.25 6.55
CA ASP A 161 -24.14 -0.12 6.25
C ASP A 161 -24.99 -0.33 7.53
#